data_AF-A0A2V9FG26-F1
#
_entry.id   AF-A0A2V9FG26-F1
#
_cell.length_a   1.000
_cell.length_b   1.000
_cell.length_c   1.000
_cell.angle_alpha   90.00
_cell.angle_beta   90.00
_cell.angle_gamma   90.00
#
_symmetry.space_group_name_H-M   'P 1'
#
loop_
_entity.id
_entity.type
_entity.pdbx_description
1 polymer ?
#
loop_
_entity_poly.entity_id
_entity_poly.type
_entity_poly.pdbx_seq_one_letter_code
_entity_poly.pdbx_strand_id
1 'polypeptide(L)'
;MARRKDEKDGFSRRSFLRRMRWAPLLFLPAPIQGFSFPSVRHESSRDRNASFPFADFRLTPHYPAKSPLEDVLSRVVPGSDEYLTEKHAFEIMRLLAEWGEALKFSPPALAALAKFLDASIEASTLIPTQVKTLRTGNGIDVYRRWFSTNGVTGRERFLQEIQSYLAPLARLETAEFEIVGIKESAGLSPTVQIHIRYDLVGTRKDNGREERIGAWKTEWTRDGSDAWRAIRWAATDETLSRAREPVFIDITSHALGQTESFGKQMLHGVDYWRTVLDGACGIDVYGNNGLAVGDFDGDGLDDLYVCQHAGLPNRLYHNRGDGTFDDVTEKAGVDVLDSTACALFADFENKGRQDLLVVCGSGPLLFLNQGNGKYSLKREAFQFVRPPQGTFTHAAIADYDGDGQL
;
A
#
# COMPACT_ATOMS: atom_id res chain seq x y z
N MET A 1 -54.43 29.40 6.18
CA MET A 1 -53.23 29.13 7.01
C MET A 1 -52.62 27.82 6.54
N ALA A 2 -51.41 27.83 6.02
CA ALA A 2 -50.73 26.63 5.54
C ALA A 2 -49.80 26.08 6.64
N ARG A 3 -49.92 24.77 6.94
CA ARG A 3 -48.81 24.04 7.60
C ARG A 3 -47.91 23.52 6.49
N ARG A 4 -46.71 24.10 6.35
CA ARG A 4 -45.61 23.44 5.62
C ARG A 4 -45.36 22.09 6.28
N LYS A 5 -45.18 21.07 5.45
CA LYS A 5 -44.77 19.72 5.86
C LYS A 5 -43.24 19.73 5.81
N ASP A 6 -42.59 19.37 6.92
CA ASP A 6 -41.14 19.54 7.04
C ASP A 6 -40.37 18.80 5.95
N GLU A 7 -39.60 19.56 5.17
CA GLU A 7 -38.51 19.02 4.37
C GLU A 7 -37.45 18.50 5.33
N LYS A 8 -37.08 17.22 5.21
CA LYS A 8 -35.93 16.67 5.92
C LYS A 8 -34.67 17.26 5.30
N ASP A 9 -34.21 18.40 5.84
CA ASP A 9 -32.94 19.03 5.45
C ASP A 9 -31.78 18.02 5.58
N GLY A 10 -31.34 17.51 4.43
CA GLY A 10 -30.22 16.58 4.34
C GLY A 10 -28.91 17.29 4.67
N PHE A 11 -28.14 16.77 5.62
CA PHE A 11 -26.86 17.35 6.02
C PHE A 11 -25.79 17.08 4.95
N SER A 12 -25.68 17.97 3.97
CA SER A 12 -24.77 17.77 2.83
C SER A 12 -23.29 17.99 3.17
N ARG A 13 -22.41 17.32 2.42
CA ARG A 13 -20.94 17.48 2.50
C ARG A 13 -20.54 18.96 2.45
N ARG A 14 -21.14 19.72 1.53
CA ARG A 14 -20.92 21.16 1.37
C ARG A 14 -21.43 21.99 2.54
N SER A 15 -22.50 21.58 3.22
CA SER A 15 -23.00 22.27 4.43
C SER A 15 -22.06 22.07 5.61
N PHE A 16 -21.52 20.85 5.76
CA PHE A 16 -20.45 20.55 6.72
C PHE A 16 -19.18 21.37 6.41
N LEU A 17 -18.68 21.34 5.17
CA LEU A 17 -17.50 22.09 4.74
C LEU A 17 -17.69 23.63 4.77
N ARG A 18 -18.91 24.16 4.57
CA ARG A 18 -19.21 25.59 4.78
C ARG A 18 -19.35 25.97 6.26
N ARG A 19 -19.76 25.04 7.14
CA ARG A 19 -19.76 25.25 8.61
C ARG A 19 -18.35 25.14 9.20
N MET A 20 -17.48 24.35 8.59
CA MET A 20 -16.01 24.31 8.80
C MET A 20 -15.27 25.62 8.40
N ARG A 21 -15.96 26.76 8.32
CA ARG A 21 -15.46 28.06 7.84
C ARG A 21 -14.24 28.64 8.58
N TRP A 22 -13.83 27.99 9.68
CA TRP A 22 -12.68 28.33 10.53
C TRP A 22 -11.79 27.12 10.87
N ALA A 23 -11.99 25.96 10.23
CA ALA A 23 -11.21 24.74 10.48
C ALA A 23 -9.95 24.48 9.60
N PRO A 24 -9.53 25.29 8.60
CA PRO A 24 -8.39 24.94 7.75
C PRO A 24 -7.01 25.13 8.41
N LEU A 25 -6.96 25.40 9.72
CA LEU A 25 -5.73 25.43 10.53
C LEU A 25 -5.42 24.09 11.25
N LEU A 26 -6.30 23.08 11.13
CA LEU A 26 -6.13 21.78 11.80
C LEU A 26 -5.91 20.60 10.84
N PHE A 27 -6.01 20.80 9.52
CA PHE A 27 -5.86 19.72 8.53
C PHE A 27 -5.22 20.22 7.22
N LEU A 28 -3.91 20.04 7.07
CA LEU A 28 -3.18 20.18 5.80
C LEU A 28 -2.06 19.13 5.67
N PRO A 29 -2.19 18.17 4.74
CA PRO A 29 -1.08 17.38 4.21
C PRO A 29 -0.85 17.65 2.71
N ALA A 30 0.42 17.76 2.29
CA ALA A 30 0.89 17.76 0.88
C ALA A 30 2.44 17.71 0.81
N PRO A 31 3.07 17.33 -0.32
CA PRO A 31 2.78 16.19 -1.21
C PRO A 31 4.04 15.36 -1.57
N ILE A 32 3.86 14.19 -2.22
CA ILE A 32 4.89 13.18 -2.51
C ILE A 32 5.51 13.30 -3.92
N GLN A 33 6.81 12.96 -4.05
CA GLN A 33 7.50 12.50 -5.30
C GLN A 33 8.68 11.55 -4.94
N GLY A 34 9.11 10.55 -5.74
CA GLY A 34 8.42 9.89 -6.86
C GLY A 34 9.31 9.24 -7.95
N PHE A 35 9.69 7.96 -7.80
CA PHE A 35 10.30 7.04 -8.83
C PHE A 35 11.74 7.37 -9.35
N SER A 36 12.66 6.46 -9.69
CA SER A 36 12.70 4.98 -9.86
C SER A 36 14.16 4.45 -9.76
N PHE A 37 14.35 3.16 -9.44
CA PHE A 37 15.60 2.40 -9.67
C PHE A 37 15.45 1.37 -10.79
N PRO A 38 16.52 1.05 -11.56
CA PRO A 38 16.60 -0.15 -12.40
C PRO A 38 17.17 -1.35 -11.62
N SER A 39 16.69 -2.58 -11.87
CA SER A 39 17.26 -3.79 -11.24
C SER A 39 17.52 -4.96 -12.21
N VAL A 40 18.68 -5.60 -12.00
CA VAL A 40 19.30 -6.66 -12.80
C VAL A 40 20.24 -7.47 -11.87
N ARG A 41 20.35 -8.82 -11.87
CA ARG A 41 19.41 -9.93 -12.20
C ARG A 41 20.11 -11.29 -11.93
N HIS A 42 19.35 -12.40 -12.01
CA HIS A 42 19.76 -13.84 -11.88
C HIS A 42 19.63 -14.42 -10.46
N GLU A 43 19.41 -15.73 -10.24
CA GLU A 43 18.65 -16.76 -11.00
C GLU A 43 18.30 -17.92 -10.03
N SER A 44 17.32 -18.77 -10.37
CA SER A 44 16.70 -19.76 -9.47
C SER A 44 17.47 -21.08 -9.31
N SER A 45 17.39 -21.70 -8.13
CA SER A 45 17.38 -23.16 -7.99
C SER A 45 16.26 -23.61 -7.04
N ARG A 46 15.62 -24.73 -7.38
CA ARG A 46 14.40 -25.23 -6.73
C ARG A 46 14.73 -26.38 -5.79
N ASP A 47 13.97 -26.50 -4.70
CA ASP A 47 13.27 -27.76 -4.46
C ASP A 47 11.91 -27.58 -3.73
N ARG A 48 11.07 -28.61 -3.75
CA ARG A 48 9.62 -28.49 -3.51
C ARG A 48 9.11 -29.03 -2.16
N ASN A 49 7.88 -28.59 -1.86
CA ASN A 49 6.87 -29.17 -0.95
C ASN A 49 6.82 -28.65 0.50
N ALA A 50 6.10 -27.55 0.68
CA ALA A 50 5.23 -27.37 1.85
C ALA A 50 3.97 -26.59 1.43
N SER A 51 2.79 -27.16 1.65
CA SER A 51 1.50 -26.49 1.49
C SER A 51 1.21 -25.68 2.75
N PHE A 52 1.42 -24.36 2.72
CA PHE A 52 1.29 -23.50 3.90
C PHE A 52 -0.15 -22.98 4.12
N PRO A 53 -0.68 -23.02 5.37
CA PRO A 53 -2.10 -22.73 5.64
C PRO A 53 -2.43 -21.26 5.98
N PHE A 54 -1.51 -20.31 5.76
CA PHE A 54 -1.62 -18.92 6.28
C PHE A 54 -1.74 -17.83 5.20
N ALA A 55 -2.24 -18.16 4.01
CA ALA A 55 -2.28 -17.26 2.85
C ALA A 55 -3.28 -16.07 2.94
N ASP A 56 -4.06 -15.95 4.03
CA ASP A 56 -5.19 -15.01 4.13
C ASP A 56 -5.10 -14.08 5.38
N PHE A 57 -3.89 -13.71 5.82
CA PHE A 57 -3.72 -12.62 6.81
C PHE A 57 -3.85 -11.23 6.16
N ARG A 58 -5.09 -10.81 5.92
CA ARG A 58 -5.43 -9.40 5.65
C ARG A 58 -5.67 -8.69 6.98
N LEU A 59 -4.76 -7.81 7.41
CA LEU A 59 -4.98 -6.95 8.56
C LEU A 59 -6.02 -5.87 8.21
N THR A 60 -7.29 -6.17 8.47
CA THR A 60 -8.36 -5.16 8.44
C THR A 60 -8.38 -4.49 9.82
N PRO A 61 -7.93 -3.23 9.97
CA PRO A 61 -7.85 -2.59 11.28
C PRO A 61 -9.25 -2.45 11.89
N HIS A 62 -9.46 -3.12 13.04
CA HIS A 62 -10.71 -3.06 13.78
C HIS A 62 -10.54 -2.05 14.92
N TYR A 63 -10.85 -0.78 14.63
CA TYR A 63 -10.75 0.31 15.59
C TYR A 63 -11.73 0.08 16.76
N PRO A 64 -11.26 -0.01 18.02
CA PRO A 64 -12.15 -0.21 19.18
C PRO A 64 -13.12 0.95 19.41
N ALA A 65 -12.77 2.13 18.93
CA ALA A 65 -13.63 3.30 18.87
C ALA A 65 -14.04 3.57 17.43
N LYS A 66 -15.36 3.70 17.18
CA LYS A 66 -15.88 4.32 15.96
C LYS A 66 -15.18 5.65 15.73
N SER A 67 -14.77 5.92 14.50
CA SER A 67 -14.16 7.22 14.20
C SER A 67 -15.21 8.34 14.39
N PRO A 68 -14.88 9.46 15.04
CA PRO A 68 -15.80 10.60 15.16
C PRO A 68 -16.21 11.18 13.79
N LEU A 69 -15.40 10.94 12.76
CA LEU A 69 -15.72 11.26 11.37
C LEU A 69 -16.57 10.18 10.71
N GLU A 70 -16.54 8.92 11.14
CA GLU A 70 -17.30 7.82 10.53
C GLU A 70 -18.82 7.99 10.74
N ASP A 71 -19.25 8.42 11.93
CA ASP A 71 -20.64 8.81 12.21
C ASP A 71 -21.07 10.12 11.50
N VAL A 72 -20.13 10.85 10.89
CA VAL A 72 -20.39 12.05 10.06
C VAL A 72 -20.37 11.71 8.57
N LEU A 73 -19.36 10.97 8.10
CA LEU A 73 -19.20 10.50 6.72
C LEU A 73 -20.32 9.53 6.34
N SER A 74 -20.75 8.65 7.25
CA SER A 74 -21.95 7.82 7.06
C SER A 74 -23.26 8.61 7.00
N ARG A 75 -23.28 9.85 7.50
CA ARG A 75 -24.42 10.79 7.35
C ARG A 75 -24.31 11.69 6.12
N VAL A 76 -23.13 11.76 5.50
CA VAL A 76 -22.91 12.51 4.26
C VAL A 76 -23.17 11.59 3.08
N VAL A 77 -24.36 11.70 2.50
CA VAL A 77 -24.74 10.94 1.30
C VAL A 77 -23.84 11.38 0.12
N PRO A 78 -23.19 10.44 -0.60
CA PRO A 78 -22.47 10.75 -1.85
C PRO A 78 -23.39 11.43 -2.87
N GLY A 79 -22.95 12.55 -3.44
CA GLY A 79 -23.81 13.42 -4.29
C GLY A 79 -24.88 14.20 -3.54
N SER A 80 -24.67 14.51 -2.25
CA SER A 80 -25.46 15.52 -1.52
C SER A 80 -25.04 16.96 -1.82
N ASP A 81 -24.06 17.15 -2.71
CA ASP A 81 -23.64 18.41 -3.28
C ASP A 81 -23.83 18.42 -4.81
N GLU A 82 -23.27 19.41 -5.51
CA GLU A 82 -23.45 19.62 -6.96
C GLU A 82 -22.66 18.61 -7.83
N TYR A 83 -21.90 17.67 -7.24
CA TYR A 83 -21.06 16.71 -7.97
C TYR A 83 -21.73 15.34 -8.16
N LEU A 84 -22.69 15.28 -9.08
CA LEU A 84 -23.41 14.05 -9.46
C LEU A 84 -22.47 12.88 -9.84
N THR A 85 -21.33 13.19 -10.46
CA THR A 85 -20.31 12.21 -10.86
C THR A 85 -19.67 11.48 -9.68
N GLU A 86 -19.50 12.10 -8.49
CA GLU A 86 -19.00 11.39 -7.30
C GLU A 86 -19.96 10.29 -6.85
N LYS A 87 -21.28 10.57 -6.87
CA LYS A 87 -22.32 9.57 -6.57
C LYS A 87 -22.30 8.42 -7.56
N HIS A 88 -22.20 8.74 -8.85
CA HIS A 88 -22.18 7.73 -9.92
C HIS A 88 -20.94 6.83 -9.81
N ALA A 89 -19.77 7.43 -9.54
CA ALA A 89 -18.55 6.67 -9.27
C ALA A 89 -18.70 5.77 -8.02
N PHE A 90 -19.23 6.27 -6.91
CA PHE A 90 -19.43 5.49 -5.68
C PHE A 90 -20.35 4.27 -5.89
N GLU A 91 -21.48 4.46 -6.56
CA GLU A 91 -22.44 3.38 -6.84
C GLU A 91 -21.84 2.30 -7.77
N ILE A 92 -21.08 2.70 -8.79
CA ILE A 92 -20.46 1.78 -9.74
C ILE A 92 -19.23 1.09 -9.13
N MET A 93 -18.43 1.77 -8.31
CA MET A 93 -17.35 1.14 -7.53
C MET A 93 -17.88 0.03 -6.61
N ARG A 94 -19.08 0.20 -6.02
CA ARG A 94 -19.68 -0.89 -5.21
C ARG A 94 -19.97 -2.13 -6.06
N LEU A 95 -20.52 -1.96 -7.27
CA LEU A 95 -20.78 -3.07 -8.19
C LEU A 95 -19.48 -3.77 -8.63
N LEU A 96 -18.42 -3.00 -8.89
CA LEU A 96 -17.11 -3.53 -9.23
C LEU A 96 -16.45 -4.26 -8.03
N ALA A 97 -16.57 -3.75 -6.81
CA ALA A 97 -16.09 -4.41 -5.59
C ALA A 97 -16.84 -5.72 -5.30
N GLU A 98 -18.18 -5.74 -5.43
CA GLU A 98 -18.98 -6.97 -5.34
C GLU A 98 -18.54 -8.02 -6.38
N TRP A 99 -18.16 -7.59 -7.58
CA TRP A 99 -17.60 -8.48 -8.60
C TRP A 99 -16.16 -8.92 -8.29
N GLY A 100 -15.31 -8.03 -7.75
CA GLY A 100 -13.95 -8.35 -7.32
C GLY A 100 -13.91 -9.46 -6.28
N GLU A 101 -14.74 -9.40 -5.24
CA GLU A 101 -14.88 -10.51 -4.29
C GLU A 101 -15.44 -11.77 -4.94
N ALA A 102 -16.41 -11.64 -5.85
CA ALA A 102 -16.96 -12.79 -6.58
C ALA A 102 -15.93 -13.49 -7.51
N LEU A 103 -14.90 -12.77 -7.97
CA LEU A 103 -13.83 -13.34 -8.80
C LEU A 103 -12.84 -14.20 -8.01
N LYS A 104 -12.71 -14.01 -6.69
CA LYS A 104 -11.80 -14.77 -5.82
C LYS A 104 -12.29 -16.20 -5.53
N PHE A 105 -13.58 -16.48 -5.75
CA PHE A 105 -14.10 -17.85 -5.71
C PHE A 105 -13.46 -18.72 -6.80
N SER A 106 -13.42 -20.03 -6.57
CA SER A 106 -12.85 -21.01 -7.51
C SER A 106 -13.92 -22.06 -7.86
N PRO A 107 -14.49 -22.06 -9.07
CA PRO A 107 -14.22 -21.15 -10.20
C PRO A 107 -14.76 -19.71 -9.97
N PRO A 108 -14.22 -18.69 -10.69
CA PRO A 108 -14.67 -17.30 -10.57
C PRO A 108 -16.16 -17.12 -10.87
N ALA A 109 -16.89 -16.45 -9.98
CA ALA A 109 -18.35 -16.34 -10.04
C ALA A 109 -18.81 -15.15 -10.91
N LEU A 110 -18.84 -15.36 -12.23
CA LEU A 110 -19.24 -14.33 -13.22
C LEU A 110 -20.71 -13.89 -13.13
N ALA A 111 -21.53 -14.54 -12.30
CA ALA A 111 -22.90 -14.11 -12.02
C ALA A 111 -22.98 -12.72 -11.39
N ALA A 112 -21.93 -12.25 -10.67
CA ALA A 112 -21.89 -10.89 -10.13
C ALA A 112 -21.79 -9.84 -11.25
N LEU A 113 -20.87 -10.04 -12.21
CA LEU A 113 -20.73 -9.21 -13.41
C LEU A 113 -22.05 -9.12 -14.20
N ALA A 114 -22.68 -10.27 -14.44
CA ALA A 114 -23.92 -10.36 -15.21
C ALA A 114 -25.08 -9.49 -14.68
N LYS A 115 -25.09 -9.13 -13.38
CA LYS A 115 -26.11 -8.26 -12.76
C LYS A 115 -26.11 -6.83 -13.28
N PHE A 116 -24.97 -6.34 -13.77
CA PHE A 116 -24.79 -4.94 -14.18
C PHE A 116 -24.30 -4.78 -15.62
N LEU A 117 -24.31 -5.85 -16.42
CA LEU A 117 -24.16 -5.75 -17.87
C LEU A 117 -25.52 -5.57 -18.53
N ASP A 118 -25.61 -4.65 -19.50
CA ASP A 118 -26.76 -4.60 -20.40
C ASP A 118 -26.81 -5.87 -21.27
N ALA A 119 -28.01 -6.34 -21.61
CA ALA A 119 -28.19 -7.52 -22.47
C ALA A 119 -27.54 -7.33 -23.86
N SER A 120 -27.54 -6.11 -24.38
CA SER A 120 -27.05 -5.72 -25.70
C SER A 120 -25.60 -5.21 -25.72
N ILE A 121 -24.88 -5.29 -24.59
CA ILE A 121 -23.54 -4.70 -24.40
C ILE A 121 -22.58 -4.89 -25.58
N GLU A 122 -21.92 -3.80 -25.97
CA GLU A 122 -20.82 -3.78 -26.94
C GLU A 122 -19.47 -3.85 -26.22
N ALA A 123 -18.85 -5.03 -26.17
CA ALA A 123 -17.52 -5.20 -25.58
C ALA A 123 -16.41 -5.33 -26.63
N SER A 124 -15.16 -5.11 -26.26
CA SER A 124 -13.99 -5.54 -27.04
C SER A 124 -13.65 -7.01 -26.77
N THR A 125 -13.07 -7.71 -27.74
CA THR A 125 -12.36 -8.99 -27.49
C THR A 125 -11.29 -8.86 -26.41
N LEU A 126 -11.19 -9.82 -25.48
CA LEU A 126 -10.09 -9.90 -24.49
C LEU A 126 -8.92 -10.76 -24.98
N ILE A 127 -8.81 -10.93 -26.30
CA ILE A 127 -7.66 -11.50 -27.00
C ILE A 127 -6.73 -10.34 -27.40
N PRO A 128 -5.45 -10.33 -26.97
CA PRO A 128 -4.53 -9.25 -27.32
C PRO A 128 -4.13 -9.33 -28.79
N THR A 129 -4.19 -8.19 -29.49
CA THR A 129 -3.75 -8.06 -30.89
C THR A 129 -2.26 -7.81 -31.01
N GLN A 130 -1.67 -7.18 -30.01
CA GLN A 130 -0.24 -6.91 -29.94
C GLN A 130 0.29 -7.28 -28.56
N VAL A 131 1.46 -7.91 -28.54
CA VAL A 131 2.20 -8.22 -27.32
C VAL A 131 3.64 -7.74 -27.51
N LYS A 132 4.13 -6.92 -26.58
CA LYS A 132 5.54 -6.49 -26.51
C LYS A 132 6.15 -7.02 -25.23
N THR A 133 7.20 -7.83 -25.35
CA THR A 133 8.04 -8.22 -24.21
C THR A 133 8.71 -6.98 -23.61
N LEU A 134 8.59 -6.79 -22.30
CA LEU A 134 9.28 -5.74 -21.55
C LEU A 134 10.52 -6.29 -20.83
N ARG A 135 10.44 -7.51 -20.30
CA ARG A 135 11.49 -8.14 -19.47
C ARG A 135 11.30 -9.67 -19.48
N THR A 136 12.32 -10.48 -19.76
CA THR A 136 12.23 -11.97 -19.75
C THR A 136 13.44 -12.63 -19.11
N GLY A 137 13.26 -13.64 -18.25
CA GLY A 137 14.29 -14.34 -17.49
C GLY A 137 14.31 -14.08 -15.97
N ASN A 138 15.09 -14.87 -15.22
CA ASN A 138 15.33 -14.68 -13.78
C ASN A 138 14.04 -14.62 -12.96
N GLY A 139 13.30 -15.72 -13.02
CA GLY A 139 12.02 -15.93 -12.33
C GLY A 139 10.83 -15.20 -12.96
N ILE A 140 11.03 -14.01 -13.56
CA ILE A 140 9.94 -13.09 -13.95
C ILE A 140 9.98 -12.72 -15.43
N ASP A 141 8.86 -12.95 -16.11
CA ASP A 141 8.58 -12.49 -17.47
C ASP A 141 7.46 -11.43 -17.45
N VAL A 142 7.69 -10.27 -18.07
CA VAL A 142 6.75 -9.12 -18.11
C VAL A 142 6.47 -8.73 -19.55
N TYR A 143 5.18 -8.60 -19.87
CA TYR A 143 4.67 -8.30 -21.20
C TYR A 143 3.70 -7.12 -21.16
N ARG A 144 3.80 -6.22 -22.14
CA ARG A 144 2.75 -5.24 -22.45
C ARG A 144 1.82 -5.84 -23.50
N ARG A 145 0.51 -5.81 -23.26
CA ARG A 145 -0.51 -6.30 -24.19
C ARG A 145 -1.44 -5.14 -24.57
N TRP A 146 -1.92 -5.15 -25.82
CA TRP A 146 -2.95 -4.23 -26.32
C TRP A 146 -4.08 -5.04 -26.94
N PHE A 147 -5.29 -4.53 -26.84
CA PHE A 147 -6.51 -5.19 -27.32
C PHE A 147 -7.08 -4.52 -28.56
N SER A 148 -7.91 -5.26 -29.30
CA SER A 148 -8.64 -4.71 -30.44
C SER A 148 -9.86 -3.90 -29.97
N THR A 149 -10.36 -3.04 -30.86
CA THR A 149 -11.73 -2.50 -30.76
C THR A 149 -12.78 -3.39 -31.45
N ASN A 150 -12.43 -4.62 -31.82
CA ASN A 150 -13.38 -5.52 -32.49
C ASN A 150 -14.45 -5.97 -31.49
N GLY A 151 -15.71 -5.85 -31.93
CA GLY A 151 -16.88 -6.00 -31.07
C GLY A 151 -17.24 -7.45 -30.75
N VAL A 152 -17.44 -7.72 -29.46
CA VAL A 152 -18.22 -8.84 -28.94
C VAL A 152 -19.54 -8.26 -28.42
N THR A 153 -20.61 -8.45 -29.18
CA THR A 153 -21.95 -7.95 -28.82
C THR A 153 -22.75 -9.01 -28.08
N GLY A 154 -23.37 -8.60 -26.97
CA GLY A 154 -24.29 -9.41 -26.16
C GLY A 154 -23.65 -9.94 -24.89
N ARG A 155 -24.39 -9.82 -23.77
CA ARG A 155 -23.91 -10.13 -22.41
C ARG A 155 -23.31 -11.52 -22.30
N GLU A 156 -23.99 -12.55 -22.78
CA GLU A 156 -23.60 -13.95 -22.62
C GLU A 156 -22.28 -14.26 -23.34
N ARG A 157 -22.01 -13.59 -24.48
CA ARG A 157 -20.72 -13.71 -25.19
C ARG A 157 -19.61 -12.97 -24.45
N PHE A 158 -19.87 -11.78 -23.92
CA PHE A 158 -18.87 -11.05 -23.13
C PHE A 158 -18.51 -11.78 -21.82
N LEU A 159 -19.47 -12.46 -21.18
CA LEU A 159 -19.19 -13.34 -20.04
C LEU A 159 -18.27 -14.51 -20.43
N GLN A 160 -18.43 -15.08 -21.64
CA GLN A 160 -17.53 -16.12 -22.16
C GLN A 160 -16.13 -15.59 -22.49
N GLU A 161 -15.99 -14.36 -22.99
CA GLU A 161 -14.70 -13.67 -23.16
C GLU A 161 -13.97 -13.50 -21.82
N ILE A 162 -14.67 -12.97 -20.80
CA ILE A 162 -14.11 -12.82 -19.43
C ILE A 162 -13.70 -14.19 -18.86
N GLN A 163 -14.54 -15.22 -19.02
CA GLN A 163 -14.21 -16.58 -18.60
C GLN A 163 -12.93 -17.11 -19.28
N SER A 164 -12.80 -16.89 -20.59
CA SER A 164 -11.66 -17.34 -21.39
C SER A 164 -10.38 -16.57 -21.05
N TYR A 165 -10.49 -15.25 -20.82
CA TYR A 165 -9.40 -14.40 -20.37
C TYR A 165 -8.86 -14.82 -18.99
N LEU A 166 -9.75 -15.20 -18.06
CA LEU A 166 -9.36 -15.68 -16.72
C LEU A 166 -8.97 -17.16 -16.68
N ALA A 167 -9.29 -17.96 -17.70
CA ALA A 167 -9.07 -19.41 -17.73
C ALA A 167 -7.64 -19.93 -17.41
N PRO A 168 -6.53 -19.19 -17.64
CA PRO A 168 -5.19 -19.62 -17.19
C PRO A 168 -5.00 -19.65 -15.67
N LEU A 169 -5.81 -18.88 -14.94
CA LEU A 169 -5.74 -18.77 -13.48
C LEU A 169 -6.49 -19.94 -12.82
N ALA A 170 -5.95 -20.43 -11.70
CA ALA A 170 -6.55 -21.44 -10.84
C ALA A 170 -7.38 -20.78 -9.72
N ARG A 171 -6.79 -19.76 -9.05
CA ARG A 171 -7.44 -18.91 -8.03
C ARG A 171 -6.98 -17.47 -8.22
N LEU A 172 -7.90 -16.52 -8.11
CA LEU A 172 -7.58 -15.09 -7.92
C LEU A 172 -7.46 -14.80 -6.42
N GLU A 173 -6.41 -14.08 -6.05
CA GLU A 173 -6.12 -13.63 -4.68
C GLU A 173 -6.43 -12.13 -4.53
N THR A 174 -6.12 -11.37 -5.58
CA THR A 174 -6.49 -9.96 -5.75
C THR A 174 -7.34 -9.81 -7.01
N ALA A 175 -8.43 -9.06 -6.91
CA ALA A 175 -9.27 -8.68 -8.03
C ALA A 175 -9.89 -7.32 -7.72
N GLU A 176 -9.16 -6.26 -8.04
CA GLU A 176 -9.43 -4.90 -7.59
C GLU A 176 -9.65 -3.98 -8.80
N PHE A 177 -10.55 -3.00 -8.62
CA PHE A 177 -11.05 -2.14 -9.69
C PHE A 177 -11.21 -0.70 -9.18
N GLU A 178 -10.55 0.25 -9.81
CA GLU A 178 -10.55 1.66 -9.42
C GLU A 178 -11.07 2.54 -10.56
N ILE A 179 -11.98 3.48 -10.25
CA ILE A 179 -12.39 4.49 -11.21
C ILE A 179 -11.34 5.61 -11.22
N VAL A 180 -10.48 5.59 -12.24
CA VAL A 180 -9.43 6.60 -12.47
C VAL A 180 -9.90 7.76 -13.35
N GLY A 181 -11.16 7.75 -13.77
CA GLY A 181 -11.80 8.89 -14.45
C GLY A 181 -13.26 8.62 -14.76
N ILE A 182 -14.09 9.66 -14.64
CA ILE A 182 -15.51 9.63 -15.00
C ILE A 182 -15.87 10.91 -15.79
N LYS A 183 -16.68 10.77 -16.83
CA LYS A 183 -17.24 11.86 -17.63
C LYS A 183 -18.71 11.59 -17.92
N GLU A 184 -19.57 12.55 -17.63
CA GLU A 184 -20.98 12.48 -17.99
C GLU A 184 -21.18 13.02 -19.41
N SER A 185 -21.99 12.34 -20.22
CA SER A 185 -22.38 12.78 -21.55
C SER A 185 -23.73 13.50 -21.47
N ALA A 186 -23.76 14.78 -21.86
CA ALA A 186 -24.99 15.55 -21.89
C ALA A 186 -25.94 15.04 -22.99
N GLY A 187 -27.14 14.61 -22.59
CA GLY A 187 -28.16 14.06 -23.50
C GLY A 187 -29.48 13.75 -22.81
N LEU A 188 -30.47 13.28 -23.58
CA LEU A 188 -31.82 12.92 -23.09
C LEU A 188 -31.84 11.70 -22.17
N SER A 189 -30.82 10.84 -22.26
CA SER A 189 -30.55 9.74 -21.35
C SER A 189 -29.11 9.89 -20.86
N PRO A 190 -28.85 10.28 -19.60
CA PRO A 190 -27.50 10.55 -19.14
C PRO A 190 -26.68 9.25 -19.10
N THR A 191 -25.56 9.24 -19.81
CA THR A 191 -24.59 8.15 -19.79
C THR A 191 -23.27 8.61 -19.20
N VAL A 192 -22.58 7.72 -18.49
CA VAL A 192 -21.25 8.01 -17.93
C VAL A 192 -20.18 7.15 -18.61
N GLN A 193 -19.17 7.82 -19.16
CA GLN A 193 -17.92 7.23 -19.59
C GLN A 193 -17.00 7.08 -18.38
N ILE A 194 -16.53 5.86 -18.13
CA ILE A 194 -15.72 5.52 -16.96
C ILE A 194 -14.44 4.82 -17.42
N HIS A 195 -13.30 5.35 -16.95
CA HIS A 195 -12.00 4.71 -17.05
C HIS A 195 -11.76 3.90 -15.78
N ILE A 196 -11.69 2.58 -15.92
CA ILE A 196 -11.45 1.63 -14.83
C ILE A 196 -9.99 1.17 -14.95
N ARG A 197 -9.19 1.36 -13.90
CA ARG A 197 -7.94 0.63 -13.69
C ARG A 197 -8.28 -0.68 -12.98
N TYR A 198 -7.60 -1.77 -13.33
CA TYR A 198 -7.75 -3.04 -12.62
C TYR A 198 -6.40 -3.63 -12.22
N ASP A 199 -6.44 -4.42 -11.14
CA ASP A 199 -5.37 -5.30 -10.71
C ASP A 199 -5.92 -6.71 -10.42
N LEU A 200 -5.40 -7.70 -11.12
CA LEU A 200 -5.76 -9.11 -10.97
C LEU A 200 -4.49 -9.92 -10.65
N VAL A 201 -4.36 -10.36 -9.40
CA VAL A 201 -3.27 -11.24 -8.95
C VAL A 201 -3.82 -12.62 -8.64
N GLY A 202 -3.15 -13.67 -9.12
CA GLY A 202 -3.58 -15.04 -8.85
C GLY A 202 -2.50 -16.10 -9.06
N THR A 203 -2.84 -17.31 -8.63
CA THR A 203 -2.10 -18.52 -8.98
C THR A 203 -2.61 -19.06 -10.31
N ARG A 204 -1.70 -19.53 -11.15
CA ARG A 204 -1.98 -20.19 -12.42
C ARG A 204 -2.15 -21.70 -12.21
N LYS A 205 -2.79 -22.36 -13.19
CA LYS A 205 -2.95 -23.83 -13.22
C LYS A 205 -1.63 -24.61 -13.34
N ASP A 206 -0.53 -23.94 -13.66
CA ASP A 206 0.83 -24.49 -13.70
C ASP A 206 1.66 -24.17 -12.44
N ASN A 207 0.99 -23.75 -11.35
CA ASN A 207 1.55 -23.25 -10.09
C ASN A 207 2.37 -21.95 -10.21
N GLY A 208 2.44 -21.32 -11.38
CA GLY A 208 3.01 -19.99 -11.53
C GLY A 208 2.17 -18.92 -10.83
N ARG A 209 2.79 -17.75 -10.60
CA ARG A 209 2.12 -16.52 -10.16
C ARG A 209 1.86 -15.64 -11.38
N GLU A 210 0.72 -14.96 -11.41
CA GLU A 210 0.38 -14.02 -12.48
C GLU A 210 -0.30 -12.78 -11.90
N GLU A 211 0.16 -11.62 -12.34
CA GLU A 211 -0.40 -10.30 -12.05
C GLU A 211 -0.78 -9.66 -13.39
N ARG A 212 -1.94 -9.00 -13.44
CA ARG A 212 -2.41 -8.25 -14.60
C ARG A 212 -2.90 -6.88 -14.16
N ILE A 213 -2.15 -5.86 -14.54
CA ILE A 213 -2.46 -4.47 -14.27
C ILE A 213 -2.85 -3.81 -15.59
N GLY A 214 -4.09 -3.35 -15.74
CA GLY A 214 -4.56 -2.78 -16.99
C GLY A 214 -5.64 -1.74 -16.85
N ALA A 215 -6.19 -1.33 -17.99
CA ALA A 215 -7.26 -0.35 -18.06
C ALA A 215 -8.39 -0.77 -19.01
N TRP A 216 -9.60 -0.39 -18.64
CA TRP A 216 -10.82 -0.53 -19.42
C TRP A 216 -11.51 0.84 -19.55
N LYS A 217 -12.09 1.11 -20.71
CA LYS A 217 -12.99 2.23 -20.95
C LYS A 217 -14.40 1.68 -21.10
N THR A 218 -15.31 2.15 -20.26
CA THR A 218 -16.67 1.63 -20.15
C THR A 218 -17.68 2.75 -20.30
N GLU A 219 -18.86 2.44 -20.84
CA GLU A 219 -19.98 3.37 -20.88
C GLU A 219 -21.15 2.75 -20.12
N TRP A 220 -21.78 3.53 -19.26
CA TRP A 220 -22.86 3.07 -18.40
C TRP A 220 -24.10 3.97 -18.54
N THR A 221 -25.26 3.36 -18.41
CA THR A 221 -26.57 4.02 -18.33
C THR A 221 -27.35 3.50 -17.13
N ARG A 222 -28.44 4.17 -16.75
CA ARG A 222 -29.42 3.59 -15.83
C ARG A 222 -30.55 2.93 -16.62
N ASP A 223 -31.02 1.78 -16.12
CA ASP A 223 -32.24 1.16 -16.63
C ASP A 223 -33.51 1.76 -15.97
N GLY A 224 -34.69 1.26 -16.36
CA GLY A 224 -35.97 1.71 -15.80
C GLY A 224 -36.19 1.44 -14.31
N SER A 225 -35.26 0.74 -13.64
CA SER A 225 -35.23 0.55 -12.18
C SER A 225 -34.22 1.46 -11.47
N ASP A 226 -33.67 2.46 -12.17
CA ASP A 226 -32.59 3.35 -11.72
C ASP A 226 -31.25 2.62 -11.46
N ALA A 227 -31.10 1.39 -11.93
CA ALA A 227 -29.91 0.57 -11.71
C ALA A 227 -28.90 0.72 -12.86
N TRP A 228 -27.62 0.80 -12.50
CA TRP A 228 -26.53 0.92 -13.47
C TRP A 228 -26.36 -0.32 -14.36
N ARG A 229 -26.20 -0.08 -15.65
CA ARG A 229 -25.88 -1.07 -16.69
C ARG A 229 -24.72 -0.59 -17.53
N ALA A 230 -23.67 -1.39 -17.63
CA ALA A 230 -22.60 -1.20 -18.62
C ALA A 230 -23.15 -1.56 -20.01
N ILE A 231 -23.13 -0.59 -20.92
CA ILE A 231 -23.56 -0.70 -22.32
C ILE A 231 -22.39 -0.81 -23.29
N ARG A 232 -21.19 -0.37 -22.88
CA ARG A 232 -19.95 -0.58 -23.64
C ARG A 232 -18.78 -0.94 -22.73
N TRP A 233 -17.90 -1.83 -23.19
CA TRP A 233 -16.71 -2.27 -22.45
C TRP A 233 -15.49 -2.51 -23.35
N ALA A 234 -14.66 -1.48 -23.53
CA ALA A 234 -13.45 -1.54 -24.33
C ALA A 234 -12.20 -1.72 -23.47
N ALA A 235 -11.49 -2.83 -23.62
CA ALA A 235 -10.15 -2.99 -23.09
C ALA A 235 -9.13 -2.22 -23.94
N THR A 236 -8.18 -1.55 -23.28
CA THR A 236 -7.17 -0.76 -23.99
C THR A 236 -5.83 -1.49 -23.99
N ASP A 237 -5.30 -1.72 -22.80
CA ASP A 237 -3.95 -2.19 -22.58
C ASP A 237 -3.82 -2.80 -21.19
N GLU A 238 -2.79 -3.64 -21.03
CA GLU A 238 -2.40 -4.19 -19.75
C GLU A 238 -0.91 -4.52 -19.72
N THR A 239 -0.36 -4.54 -18.52
CA THR A 239 0.92 -5.15 -18.18
C THR A 239 0.63 -6.48 -17.49
N LEU A 240 1.19 -7.55 -18.06
CA LEU A 240 1.12 -8.91 -17.55
C LEU A 240 2.49 -9.27 -16.97
N SER A 241 2.54 -9.51 -15.66
CA SER A 241 3.71 -10.05 -14.98
C SER A 241 3.47 -11.52 -14.68
N ARG A 242 4.45 -12.39 -14.99
CA ARG A 242 4.42 -13.82 -14.71
C ARG A 242 5.66 -14.25 -13.97
N ALA A 243 5.48 -15.05 -12.92
CA ALA A 243 6.57 -15.77 -12.29
C ALA A 243 6.28 -17.28 -12.26
N ARG A 244 7.33 -18.11 -12.35
CA ARG A 244 7.18 -19.58 -12.33
C ARG A 244 6.91 -20.16 -10.94
N GLU A 245 7.23 -19.39 -9.92
CA GLU A 245 7.11 -19.67 -8.49
C GLU A 245 7.06 -18.31 -7.75
N PRO A 246 6.75 -18.24 -6.45
CA PRO A 246 6.82 -17.00 -5.68
C PRO A 246 8.21 -16.36 -5.77
N VAL A 247 8.26 -15.06 -6.09
CA VAL A 247 9.52 -14.30 -6.22
C VAL A 247 10.07 -13.88 -4.86
N PHE A 248 9.15 -13.45 -3.99
CA PHE A 248 9.41 -13.10 -2.61
C PHE A 248 8.41 -13.86 -1.74
N ILE A 249 8.82 -14.15 -0.51
CA ILE A 249 7.97 -14.68 0.55
C ILE A 249 8.15 -13.78 1.77
N ASP A 250 7.09 -13.57 2.53
CA ASP A 250 7.19 -12.91 3.83
C ASP A 250 7.83 -13.88 4.82
N ILE A 251 9.01 -13.52 5.33
CA ILE A 251 9.74 -14.26 6.36
C ILE A 251 9.71 -13.56 7.72
N THR A 252 9.00 -12.43 7.87
CA THR A 252 9.07 -11.57 9.05
C THR A 252 8.72 -12.33 10.33
N SER A 253 7.65 -13.14 10.29
CA SER A 253 7.24 -14.00 11.41
C SER A 253 8.20 -15.16 11.70
N HIS A 254 9.03 -15.58 10.74
CA HIS A 254 10.08 -16.57 10.97
C HIS A 254 11.33 -15.90 11.59
N ALA A 255 11.72 -14.76 11.03
CA ALA A 255 12.91 -14.01 11.41
C ALA A 255 12.81 -13.37 12.79
N LEU A 256 11.70 -12.68 13.06
CA LEU A 256 11.49 -11.87 14.27
C LEU A 256 10.49 -12.49 15.25
N GLY A 257 9.70 -13.49 14.84
CA GLY A 257 8.57 -14.02 15.61
C GLY A 257 8.91 -14.71 16.94
N GLN A 258 10.19 -15.02 17.18
CA GLN A 258 10.68 -15.52 18.48
C GLN A 258 10.99 -14.39 19.47
N THR A 259 11.13 -13.14 18.99
CA THR A 259 11.41 -11.98 19.85
C THR A 259 10.12 -11.44 20.47
N GLU A 260 10.17 -11.12 21.76
CA GLU A 260 9.02 -10.57 22.48
C GLU A 260 8.60 -9.20 21.93
N SER A 261 9.57 -8.37 21.53
CA SER A 261 9.34 -7.04 20.96
C SER A 261 8.70 -7.05 19.59
N PHE A 262 8.91 -8.08 18.76
CA PHE A 262 8.14 -8.22 17.53
C PHE A 262 6.65 -8.35 17.83
N GLY A 263 6.30 -9.31 18.70
CA GLY A 263 4.90 -9.56 19.08
C GLY A 263 4.25 -8.40 19.85
N LYS A 264 4.98 -7.77 20.78
CA LYS A 264 4.47 -6.69 21.65
C LYS A 264 4.62 -5.28 21.11
N GLN A 265 5.46 -5.07 20.09
CA GLN A 265 5.74 -3.73 19.55
C GLN A 265 5.56 -3.64 18.04
N MET A 266 6.29 -4.46 17.27
CA MET A 266 6.34 -4.33 15.80
C MET A 266 5.03 -4.71 15.09
N LEU A 267 4.24 -5.63 15.64
CA LEU A 267 2.92 -6.01 15.08
C LEU A 267 1.82 -4.94 15.28
N HIS A 268 2.11 -3.86 16.01
CA HIS A 268 1.14 -2.82 16.34
C HIS A 268 1.40 -1.52 15.55
N GLY A 269 0.45 -1.14 14.71
CA GLY A 269 0.50 0.12 13.95
C GLY A 269 0.27 1.37 14.82
N VAL A 270 0.52 2.54 14.22
CA VAL A 270 0.39 3.87 14.85
C VAL A 270 -0.95 4.08 15.58
N ASP A 271 -2.04 3.59 15.00
CA ASP A 271 -3.40 3.72 15.55
C ASP A 271 -3.58 2.99 16.88
N TYR A 272 -2.94 1.83 17.04
CA TYR A 272 -2.96 1.10 18.31
C TYR A 272 -2.23 1.91 19.39
N TRP A 273 -1.00 2.35 19.09
CA TRP A 273 -0.17 3.07 20.05
C TRP A 273 -0.78 4.38 20.51
N ARG A 274 -1.52 5.08 19.64
CA ARG A 274 -2.29 6.28 19.99
C ARG A 274 -3.47 6.03 20.95
N THR A 275 -3.84 4.78 21.23
CA THR A 275 -4.83 4.44 22.28
C THR A 275 -4.20 4.00 23.60
N VAL A 276 -2.88 3.71 23.62
CA VAL A 276 -2.15 3.17 24.78
C VAL A 276 -1.17 4.17 25.37
N LEU A 277 -0.46 4.93 24.53
CA LEU A 277 0.51 5.94 24.95
C LEU A 277 -0.16 7.29 25.20
N ASP A 278 0.48 8.12 26.03
CA ASP A 278 0.02 9.47 26.33
C ASP A 278 0.05 10.34 25.05
N GLY A 279 -0.97 11.17 24.84
CA GLY A 279 -0.99 12.14 23.73
C GLY A 279 0.19 13.12 23.77
N ALA A 280 0.77 13.36 24.96
CA ALA A 280 1.99 14.15 25.14
C ALA A 280 3.24 13.51 24.50
N CYS A 281 3.24 12.20 24.21
CA CYS A 281 4.31 11.56 23.44
C CYS A 281 4.36 12.04 21.98
N GLY A 282 3.31 12.68 21.45
CA GLY A 282 3.37 13.35 20.15
C GLY A 282 3.55 12.40 18.95
N ILE A 283 3.01 11.19 19.03
CA ILE A 283 3.05 10.19 17.95
C ILE A 283 2.46 10.77 16.66
N ASP A 284 3.33 10.98 15.67
CA ASP A 284 2.95 11.49 14.36
C ASP A 284 2.10 10.47 13.58
N VAL A 285 1.16 10.96 12.77
CA VAL A 285 0.22 10.15 11.97
C VAL A 285 0.89 9.61 10.71
N TYR A 286 1.99 10.22 10.26
CA TYR A 286 2.62 9.92 8.98
C TYR A 286 3.62 8.75 9.00
N GLY A 287 3.97 8.22 10.18
CA GLY A 287 4.74 6.97 10.32
C GLY A 287 6.19 7.05 9.79
N ASN A 288 6.86 8.18 9.99
CA ASN A 288 8.13 8.53 9.33
C ASN A 288 9.37 7.78 9.87
N ASN A 289 9.23 6.59 10.46
CA ASN A 289 10.33 5.92 11.16
C ASN A 289 11.11 5.00 10.22
N GLY A 290 12.42 5.27 10.08
CA GLY A 290 13.33 4.48 9.28
C GLY A 290 13.78 3.16 9.93
N LEU A 291 14.59 2.43 9.15
CA LEU A 291 15.35 1.26 9.55
C LEU A 291 16.79 1.51 9.13
N ALA A 292 17.77 1.21 9.99
CA ALA A 292 19.16 1.08 9.60
C ALA A 292 19.55 -0.40 9.55
N VAL A 293 20.46 -0.72 8.62
CA VAL A 293 21.09 -2.04 8.49
C VAL A 293 22.60 -1.84 8.62
N GLY A 294 23.27 -2.72 9.36
CA GLY A 294 24.71 -2.65 9.58
C GLY A 294 25.18 -3.75 10.52
N ASP A 295 26.48 -3.99 10.55
CA ASP A 295 27.15 -5.01 11.39
C ASP A 295 27.54 -4.35 12.72
N PHE A 296 26.76 -4.60 13.79
CA PHE A 296 26.93 -3.88 15.06
C PHE A 296 27.99 -4.51 15.98
N ASP A 297 28.29 -5.81 15.83
CA ASP A 297 29.25 -6.51 16.70
C ASP A 297 30.54 -6.98 16.01
N GLY A 298 30.59 -6.93 14.68
CA GLY A 298 31.74 -7.23 13.84
C GLY A 298 31.80 -8.69 13.36
N ASP A 299 30.70 -9.44 13.39
CA ASP A 299 30.64 -10.84 12.96
C ASP A 299 30.48 -11.03 11.45
N GLY A 300 30.22 -9.96 10.70
CA GLY A 300 30.04 -9.96 9.25
C GLY A 300 28.60 -10.24 8.78
N LEU A 301 27.62 -10.25 9.68
CA LEU A 301 26.20 -10.33 9.38
C LEU A 301 25.53 -8.94 9.49
N ASP A 302 24.51 -8.72 8.66
CA ASP A 302 23.72 -7.49 8.70
C ASP A 302 22.65 -7.56 9.81
N ASP A 303 22.73 -6.66 10.78
CA ASP A 303 21.77 -6.45 11.87
C ASP A 303 20.74 -5.36 11.54
N LEU A 304 19.66 -5.29 12.31
CA LEU A 304 18.54 -4.38 12.06
C LEU A 304 18.29 -3.42 13.23
N TYR A 305 18.41 -2.12 12.99
CA TYR A 305 17.99 -1.08 13.93
C TYR A 305 16.70 -0.40 13.46
N VAL A 306 15.57 -0.72 14.11
CA VAL A 306 14.25 -0.19 13.80
C VAL A 306 13.99 1.08 14.60
N CYS A 307 13.80 2.21 13.92
CA CYS A 307 13.42 3.47 14.54
C CYS A 307 11.93 3.45 14.94
N GLN A 308 11.54 4.24 15.94
CA GLN A 308 10.20 4.22 16.53
C GLN A 308 9.69 5.63 16.86
N HIS A 309 8.37 5.71 17.05
CA HIS A 309 7.68 6.91 17.53
C HIS A 309 8.07 7.21 18.98
N ALA A 310 8.02 8.49 19.38
CA ALA A 310 8.29 8.88 20.76
C ALA A 310 7.42 8.12 21.77
N GLY A 311 8.04 7.72 22.90
CA GLY A 311 7.43 6.88 23.93
C GLY A 311 7.55 5.37 23.68
N LEU A 312 8.04 4.94 22.52
CA LEU A 312 8.44 3.55 22.24
C LEU A 312 9.96 3.47 22.09
N PRO A 313 10.63 2.44 22.64
CA PRO A 313 12.05 2.26 22.43
C PRO A 313 12.30 1.80 20.99
N ASN A 314 13.24 2.44 20.29
CA ASN A 314 13.89 1.88 19.11
C ASN A 314 14.39 0.46 19.39
N ARG A 315 14.52 -0.39 18.35
CA ARG A 315 14.90 -1.80 18.52
C ARG A 315 16.15 -2.16 17.74
N LEU A 316 17.12 -2.81 18.39
CA LEU A 316 18.26 -3.45 17.75
C LEU A 316 18.06 -4.97 17.76
N TYR A 317 17.99 -5.57 16.58
CA TYR A 317 17.88 -7.00 16.37
C TYR A 317 19.20 -7.56 15.83
N HIS A 318 19.86 -8.43 16.61
CA HIS A 318 21.08 -9.15 16.23
C HIS A 318 20.75 -10.32 15.32
N ASN A 319 21.45 -10.45 14.19
CA ASN A 319 21.29 -11.52 13.22
C ASN A 319 22.01 -12.79 13.69
N ARG A 320 21.28 -13.89 13.82
CA ARG A 320 21.83 -15.15 14.34
C ARG A 320 22.50 -16.01 13.27
N GLY A 321 22.51 -15.55 12.01
CA GLY A 321 23.08 -16.26 10.85
C GLY A 321 22.25 -17.45 10.34
N ASP A 322 21.18 -17.83 11.05
CA ASP A 322 20.25 -18.90 10.67
C ASP A 322 18.94 -18.37 10.04
N GLY A 323 18.86 -17.06 9.79
CA GLY A 323 17.65 -16.38 9.30
C GLY A 323 16.72 -15.89 10.41
N THR A 324 17.09 -16.07 11.68
CA THR A 324 16.38 -15.54 12.86
C THR A 324 17.18 -14.46 13.58
N PHE A 325 16.53 -13.68 14.44
CA PHE A 325 17.14 -12.56 15.16
C PHE A 325 16.82 -12.58 16.66
N ASP A 326 17.74 -12.03 17.47
CA ASP A 326 17.54 -11.76 18.90
C ASP A 326 17.37 -10.24 19.14
N ASP A 327 16.42 -9.82 19.99
CA ASP A 327 16.38 -8.42 20.46
C ASP A 327 17.49 -8.18 21.49
N VAL A 328 18.44 -7.32 21.15
CA VAL A 328 19.61 -6.96 21.98
C VAL A 328 19.57 -5.50 22.44
N THR A 329 18.46 -4.79 22.23
CA THR A 329 18.33 -3.33 22.43
C THR A 329 18.84 -2.84 23.78
N GLU A 330 18.31 -3.38 24.88
CA GLU A 330 18.70 -2.99 26.25
C GLU A 330 20.14 -3.39 26.59
N LYS A 331 20.58 -4.55 26.09
CA LYS A 331 21.95 -5.06 26.28
C LYS A 331 22.98 -4.13 25.62
N ALA A 332 22.64 -3.63 24.43
CA ALA A 332 23.45 -2.74 23.62
C ALA A 332 23.39 -1.26 24.08
N GLY A 333 22.31 -0.85 24.75
CA GLY A 333 22.12 0.50 25.31
C GLY A 333 21.65 1.54 24.29
N VAL A 334 20.76 1.14 23.39
CA VAL A 334 20.28 1.94 22.25
C VAL A 334 18.73 2.04 22.18
N ASP A 335 18.09 1.88 23.33
CA ASP A 335 16.64 1.96 23.61
C ASP A 335 16.10 3.40 23.59
N VAL A 336 16.43 4.16 22.54
CA VAL A 336 16.03 5.56 22.39
C VAL A 336 14.50 5.69 22.35
N LEU A 337 13.96 6.52 23.26
CA LEU A 337 12.52 6.81 23.43
C LEU A 337 12.05 8.10 22.74
N ASP A 338 12.94 8.89 22.15
CA ASP A 338 12.57 10.08 21.38
C ASP A 338 12.15 9.69 19.96
N SER A 339 11.29 10.50 19.34
CA SER A 339 10.73 10.25 18.02
C SER A 339 11.85 10.20 16.98
N THR A 340 12.17 8.99 16.51
CA THR A 340 13.34 8.75 15.67
C THR A 340 12.93 8.63 14.22
N ALA A 341 13.38 9.57 13.38
CA ALA A 341 13.02 9.59 11.97
C ALA A 341 13.93 8.66 11.14
N CYS A 342 15.23 8.63 11.43
CA CYS A 342 16.15 7.66 10.81
C CYS A 342 17.32 7.31 11.72
N ALA A 343 18.07 6.29 11.33
CA ALA A 343 19.37 5.96 11.90
C ALA A 343 20.32 5.52 10.78
N LEU A 344 21.62 5.54 11.05
CA LEU A 344 22.68 5.14 10.13
C LEU A 344 23.80 4.45 10.89
N PHE A 345 24.29 3.32 10.38
CA PHE A 345 25.53 2.69 10.83
C PHE A 345 26.70 3.21 9.98
N ALA A 346 27.80 3.61 10.64
CA ALA A 346 28.99 4.18 10.00
C ALA A 346 30.19 4.17 10.95
N ASP A 347 31.42 3.99 10.45
CA ASP A 347 32.64 4.04 11.27
C ASP A 347 33.12 5.49 11.46
N PHE A 348 32.37 6.30 12.22
CA PHE A 348 32.64 7.72 12.44
C PHE A 348 33.99 8.04 13.09
N GLU A 349 34.66 7.05 13.69
CA GLU A 349 35.97 7.22 14.33
C GLU A 349 37.10 6.45 13.61
N ASN A 350 36.82 5.84 12.45
CA ASN A 350 37.75 5.05 11.63
C ASN A 350 38.50 3.95 12.43
N LYS A 351 37.76 3.19 13.25
CA LYS A 351 38.26 2.14 14.15
C LYS A 351 37.97 0.72 13.67
N GLY A 352 37.43 0.55 12.46
CA GLY A 352 36.99 -0.71 11.89
C GLY A 352 35.72 -1.26 12.54
N ARG A 353 34.87 -0.41 13.11
CA ARG A 353 33.59 -0.81 13.73
C ARG A 353 32.50 0.22 13.42
N GLN A 354 31.29 -0.23 13.17
CA GLN A 354 30.19 0.66 12.85
C GLN A 354 29.61 1.29 14.13
N ASP A 355 29.85 2.59 14.30
CA ASP A 355 29.13 3.46 15.23
C ASP A 355 27.69 3.69 14.72
N LEU A 356 26.78 4.14 15.58
CA LEU A 356 25.36 4.33 15.27
C LEU A 356 24.94 5.80 15.44
N LEU A 357 24.56 6.45 14.35
CA LEU A 357 23.88 7.74 14.37
C LEU A 357 22.36 7.53 14.44
N VAL A 358 21.70 8.12 15.42
CA VAL A 358 20.24 8.10 15.58
C VAL A 358 19.71 9.53 15.45
N VAL A 359 18.82 9.78 14.50
CA VAL A 359 18.28 11.12 14.20
C VAL A 359 16.90 11.27 14.81
N CYS A 360 16.87 11.88 15.99
CA CYS A 360 15.64 12.12 16.74
C CYS A 360 15.08 13.52 16.44
N GLY A 361 13.79 13.72 16.70
CA GLY A 361 13.13 15.01 16.51
C GLY A 361 13.75 16.14 17.33
N SER A 362 14.27 15.84 18.54
CA SER A 362 15.00 16.81 19.37
C SER A 362 16.45 17.07 18.94
N GLY A 363 17.06 16.18 18.16
CA GLY A 363 18.44 16.27 17.72
C GLY A 363 19.08 14.93 17.35
N PRO A 364 20.20 14.94 16.63
CA PRO A 364 20.99 13.75 16.37
C PRO A 364 21.76 13.28 17.63
N LEU A 365 21.82 11.96 17.81
CA LEU A 365 22.55 11.26 18.86
C LEU A 365 23.60 10.36 18.20
N LEU A 366 24.88 10.48 18.59
CA LEU A 366 25.94 9.59 18.11
C LEU A 366 26.32 8.58 19.20
N PHE A 367 26.10 7.31 18.92
CA PHE A 367 26.44 6.17 19.76
C PHE A 367 27.73 5.52 19.25
N LEU A 368 28.79 5.52 20.07
CA LEU A 368 30.07 4.91 19.72
C LEU A 368 30.12 3.43 20.10
N ASN A 369 30.53 2.59 19.16
CA ASN A 369 30.65 1.15 19.29
C ASN A 369 31.88 0.75 20.13
N GLN A 370 31.61 0.15 21.29
CA GLN A 370 32.63 -0.24 22.26
C GLN A 370 33.34 -1.56 21.92
N GLY A 371 32.95 -2.25 20.83
CA GLY A 371 33.56 -3.51 20.40
C GLY A 371 33.27 -4.70 21.32
N ASN A 372 32.19 -4.62 22.11
CA ASN A 372 31.75 -5.66 23.04
C ASN A 372 30.21 -5.88 22.98
N GLY A 373 29.62 -5.58 21.83
CA GLY A 373 28.16 -5.60 21.62
C GLY A 373 27.40 -4.53 22.40
N LYS A 374 28.07 -3.40 22.73
CA LYS A 374 27.47 -2.24 23.39
C LYS A 374 27.90 -0.92 22.77
N TYR A 375 27.04 0.07 22.94
CA TYR A 375 27.27 1.44 22.54
C TYR A 375 27.45 2.37 23.75
N SER A 376 28.14 3.49 23.54
CA SER A 376 28.17 4.61 24.48
C SER A 376 27.76 5.91 23.77
N LEU A 377 26.82 6.66 24.36
CA LEU A 377 26.38 7.93 23.81
C LEU A 377 27.51 8.98 23.91
N LYS A 378 28.02 9.43 22.76
CA LYS A 378 28.96 10.57 22.67
C LYS A 378 28.19 11.87 22.90
N ARG A 379 28.12 12.29 24.18
CA ARG A 379 27.56 13.60 24.55
C ARG A 379 28.34 14.71 23.86
N GLU A 380 27.65 15.80 23.52
CA GLU A 380 28.21 16.95 22.80
C GLU A 380 28.83 16.63 21.42
N ALA A 381 28.48 15.50 20.80
CA ALA A 381 28.94 15.13 19.45
C ALA A 381 28.54 16.14 18.37
N PHE A 382 27.42 16.85 18.56
CA PHE A 382 26.89 17.83 17.62
C PHE A 382 26.78 19.20 18.29
N GLN A 383 27.60 20.15 17.83
CA GLN A 383 27.59 21.53 18.31
C GLN A 383 27.22 22.48 17.17
N PHE A 384 25.96 22.91 17.13
CA PHE A 384 25.47 23.78 16.08
C PHE A 384 25.82 25.25 16.38
N VAL A 385 26.46 25.93 15.42
CA VAL A 385 26.82 27.37 15.49
C VAL A 385 25.60 28.27 15.75
N ARG A 386 24.41 27.81 15.38
CA ARG A 386 23.12 28.41 15.71
C ARG A 386 22.14 27.30 16.13
N PRO A 387 21.22 27.54 17.07
CA PRO A 387 20.18 26.57 17.40
C PRO A 387 19.42 26.10 16.15
N PRO A 388 19.29 24.78 15.92
CA PRO A 388 18.50 24.22 14.82
C PRO A 388 17.08 24.82 14.78
N GLN A 389 16.53 24.97 13.57
CA GLN A 389 15.18 25.49 13.35
C GLN A 389 14.34 24.40 12.69
N GLY A 390 13.24 24.01 13.35
CA GLY A 390 12.42 22.88 12.94
C GLY A 390 12.91 21.54 13.48
N THR A 391 12.42 20.45 12.89
CA THR A 391 12.65 19.06 13.33
C THR A 391 13.66 18.38 12.41
N PHE A 392 14.55 17.58 12.96
CA PHE A 392 15.42 16.70 12.15
C PHE A 392 14.61 15.55 11.57
N THR A 393 14.77 15.26 10.28
CA THR A 393 14.01 14.20 9.59
C THR A 393 14.89 13.13 8.97
N HIS A 394 16.07 13.48 8.46
CA HIS A 394 16.98 12.55 7.78
C HIS A 394 18.43 12.95 8.01
N ALA A 395 19.33 11.98 7.84
CA ALA A 395 20.76 12.20 7.66
C ALA A 395 21.25 11.44 6.42
N ALA A 396 22.42 11.83 5.93
CA ALA A 396 23.21 11.08 4.96
C ALA A 396 24.69 11.28 5.34
N ILE A 397 25.52 10.27 5.07
CA ILE A 397 26.95 10.25 5.40
C ILE A 397 27.68 9.87 4.11
N ALA A 398 28.82 10.52 3.85
CA ALA A 398 29.70 10.19 2.74
C ALA A 398 31.10 10.76 2.99
N ASP A 399 32.12 9.94 2.76
CA ASP A 399 33.49 10.41 2.49
C ASP A 399 33.43 11.26 1.20
N TYR A 400 33.40 12.58 1.36
CA TYR A 400 33.08 13.51 0.28
C TYR A 400 34.34 14.07 -0.42
N ASP A 401 35.49 14.05 0.25
CA ASP A 401 36.79 14.46 -0.29
C ASP A 401 37.70 13.26 -0.65
N GLY A 402 37.33 12.04 -0.28
CA GLY A 402 37.94 10.79 -0.69
C GLY A 402 39.20 10.43 0.11
N ASP A 403 39.31 10.92 1.36
CA ASP A 403 40.49 10.71 2.20
C ASP A 403 40.45 9.39 3.00
N GLY A 404 39.32 8.68 2.95
CA GLY A 404 39.09 7.43 3.68
C GLY A 404 38.49 7.63 5.07
N GLN A 405 38.07 8.84 5.43
CA GLN A 405 37.36 9.18 6.66
C GLN A 405 35.93 9.65 6.33
N LEU A 406 34.98 9.42 7.25
CA LEU A 406 33.56 9.77 7.10
C LEU A 406 33.18 11.12 7.74
#